data_AF-A0A953Y3D2-F1
#
_entry.id   AF-A0A953Y3D2-F1
#
_cell.length_a   1.000
_cell.length_b   1.000
_cell.length_c   1.000
_cell.angle_alpha   90.00
_cell.angle_beta   90.00
_cell.angle_gamma   90.00
#
_symmetry.space_group_name_H-M   'P 1'
#
loop_
_entity.id
_entity.type
_entity.pdbx_description
1 polymer ?
#
loop_
_entity_poly.entity_id
_entity_poly.type
_entity_poly.pdbx_seq_one_letter_code
_entity_poly.pdbx_strand_id
1 'polypeptide(L)'
;MSETRRPKLHELLAVEQERKTHADRLRSQTVETFRASQHHFMGQRRTFRPFAVDEAQGEPAGERLEAETRLVKTVPEELEAFLSGLGRWVDVGYQIDQANTEARADLTLEGEVLAADLPATFLLQLEKRLREVRAVFKDVPTFDPVRSWTADPGADKTHVLRAE
;
A
#
# COMPACT_ATOMS: atom_id res chain seq x y z
N MET A 1 35.52 -1.19 18.86
CA MET A 1 34.08 -1.07 18.58
C MET A 1 33.95 -0.24 17.31
N SER A 2 33.55 -0.86 16.20
CA SER A 2 33.48 -0.17 14.89
C SER A 2 32.39 0.90 14.94
N GLU A 3 32.74 2.17 14.73
CA GLU A 3 31.76 3.21 14.46
C GLU A 3 30.92 2.79 13.25
N THR A 4 29.63 2.57 13.47
CA THR A 4 28.69 2.31 12.39
C THR A 4 28.51 3.61 11.61
N ARG A 5 29.09 3.68 10.39
CA ARG A 5 28.93 4.83 9.49
C ARG A 5 27.43 5.11 9.29
N ARG A 6 26.99 6.30 9.67
CA ARG A 6 25.63 6.76 9.38
C ARG A 6 25.53 7.05 7.87
N PRO A 7 24.58 6.43 7.15
CA PRO A 7 24.42 6.65 5.72
C PRO A 7 24.01 8.11 5.45
N LYS A 8 24.52 8.66 4.34
CA LYS A 8 24.18 10.02 3.90
C LYS A 8 22.78 10.02 3.25
N LEU A 9 22.13 11.19 3.20
CA LEU A 9 20.78 11.32 2.64
C LEU A 9 20.68 10.77 1.21
N HIS A 10 21.63 11.09 0.32
CA HIS A 10 21.61 10.59 -1.05
C HIS A 10 21.79 9.06 -1.13
N GLU A 11 22.52 8.46 -0.18
CA GLU A 11 22.66 7.01 -0.09
C GLU A 11 21.33 6.35 0.33
N LEU A 12 20.58 6.99 1.23
CA LEU A 12 19.25 6.55 1.65
C LEU A 12 18.22 6.67 0.53
N LEU A 13 18.21 7.79 -0.19
CA LEU A 13 17.31 8.03 -1.32
C LEU A 13 17.55 7.01 -2.45
N ALA A 14 18.81 6.62 -2.69
CA ALA A 14 19.14 5.63 -3.71
C ALA A 14 18.53 4.25 -3.44
N VAL A 15 18.36 3.85 -2.18
CA VAL A 15 17.83 2.53 -1.79
C VAL A 15 16.36 2.56 -1.38
N GLU A 16 15.76 3.74 -1.20
CA GLU A 16 14.40 3.90 -0.71
C GLU A 16 13.38 3.18 -1.60
N GLN A 17 13.46 3.42 -2.92
CA GLN A 17 12.50 2.86 -3.88
C GLN A 17 12.59 1.34 -3.96
N GLU A 18 13.79 0.77 -3.89
CA GLU A 18 13.99 -0.69 -3.85
C GLU A 18 13.39 -1.28 -2.57
N ARG A 19 13.70 -0.69 -1.40
CA ARG A 19 13.15 -1.14 -0.10
C ARG A 19 11.63 -1.05 -0.06
N LYS A 20 11.05 0.01 -0.61
CA LYS A 20 9.60 0.18 -0.74
C LYS A 20 9.00 -0.91 -1.62
N THR A 21 9.58 -1.16 -2.79
CA THR A 21 9.08 -2.18 -3.73
C THR A 21 9.17 -3.57 -3.12
N HIS A 22 10.27 -3.87 -2.42
CA HIS A 22 10.46 -5.11 -1.69
C HIS A 22 9.41 -5.27 -0.57
N ALA A 23 9.15 -4.22 0.22
CA ALA A 23 8.12 -4.24 1.26
C ALA A 23 6.71 -4.42 0.68
N ASP A 24 6.37 -3.72 -0.40
CA ASP A 24 5.08 -3.87 -1.09
C ASP A 24 4.91 -5.28 -1.66
N ARG A 25 5.96 -5.87 -2.24
CA ARG A 25 5.96 -7.26 -2.71
C ARG A 25 5.72 -8.23 -1.55
N LEU A 26 6.44 -8.09 -0.44
CA LEU A 26 6.26 -8.94 0.74
C LEU A 26 4.85 -8.81 1.32
N ARG A 27 4.31 -7.59 1.39
CA ARG A 27 2.93 -7.35 1.83
C ARG A 27 1.94 -8.10 0.94
N SER A 28 2.03 -7.93 -0.38
CA SER A 28 1.11 -8.59 -1.31
C SER A 28 1.22 -10.11 -1.23
N GLN A 29 2.45 -10.65 -1.12
CA GLN A 29 2.66 -12.09 -0.89
C GLN A 29 2.03 -12.58 0.41
N THR A 30 2.15 -11.79 1.48
CA THR A 30 1.59 -12.13 2.80
C THR A 30 0.07 -12.13 2.76
N VAL A 31 -0.54 -11.08 2.17
CA VAL A 31 -2.00 -10.98 2.02
C VAL A 31 -2.54 -12.10 1.13
N GLU A 32 -1.86 -12.42 0.03
CA GLU A 32 -2.25 -13.53 -0.84
C GLU A 32 -2.16 -14.87 -0.09
N THR A 33 -1.11 -15.07 0.70
CA THR A 33 -0.96 -16.27 1.53
C THR A 33 -2.12 -16.36 2.54
N PHE A 34 -2.48 -15.26 3.19
CA PHE A 34 -3.59 -15.21 4.14
C PHE A 34 -4.97 -15.43 3.51
N ARG A 35 -5.19 -14.96 2.28
CA ARG A 35 -6.48 -15.04 1.59
C ARG A 35 -6.65 -16.28 0.73
N ALA A 36 -5.72 -16.53 -0.19
CA ALA A 36 -5.81 -17.61 -1.18
C ALA A 36 -5.22 -18.93 -0.66
N SER A 37 -4.22 -18.84 0.22
CA SER A 37 -3.55 -20.00 0.79
C SER A 37 -3.93 -20.26 2.25
N GLN A 38 -5.20 -20.06 2.62
CA GLN A 38 -5.71 -20.48 3.94
C GLN A 38 -5.44 -21.96 4.23
N HIS A 39 -5.38 -22.79 3.19
CA HIS A 39 -4.98 -24.20 3.27
C HIS A 39 -3.48 -24.45 3.53
N HIS A 40 -2.58 -23.48 3.33
CA HIS A 40 -1.22 -23.56 3.90
C HIS A 40 -1.24 -23.50 5.43
N PHE A 41 -2.29 -22.89 5.99
CA PHE A 41 -2.58 -22.88 7.43
C PHE A 41 -3.57 -23.99 7.83
N MET A 42 -4.10 -24.77 6.86
CA MET A 42 -5.11 -25.82 7.07
C MET A 42 -4.89 -27.02 6.12
N GLY A 43 -4.46 -28.18 6.62
CA GLY A 43 -4.32 -29.37 5.78
C GLY A 43 -5.67 -29.92 5.28
N GLN A 44 -5.93 -29.91 3.96
CA GLN A 44 -7.11 -30.53 3.34
C GLN A 44 -6.77 -31.34 2.07
N ARG A 45 -7.55 -32.38 1.77
CA ARG A 45 -7.39 -33.26 0.59
C ARG A 45 -8.73 -33.45 -0.14
N ARG A 46 -8.85 -33.02 -1.41
CA ARG A 46 -9.97 -33.33 -2.32
C ARG A 46 -9.55 -33.38 -3.81
N THR A 47 -10.30 -34.14 -4.61
CA THR A 47 -10.08 -34.47 -6.05
C THR A 47 -11.17 -33.90 -6.96
N PHE A 48 -10.86 -33.65 -8.24
CA PHE A 48 -11.69 -32.91 -9.21
C PHE A 48 -11.92 -33.68 -10.55
N ARG A 49 -12.96 -33.32 -11.33
CA ARG A 49 -13.16 -33.66 -12.75
C ARG A 49 -13.76 -32.48 -13.57
N PRO A 50 -13.41 -32.28 -14.86
CA PRO A 50 -13.66 -31.06 -15.65
C PRO A 50 -14.72 -31.19 -16.78
N PHE A 51 -14.98 -30.05 -17.48
CA PHE A 51 -15.14 -29.76 -18.94
C PHE A 51 -16.18 -28.63 -19.15
N ALA A 52 -16.22 -27.73 -20.17
CA ALA A 52 -15.37 -27.28 -21.29
C ALA A 52 -15.93 -25.91 -21.83
N VAL A 53 -15.22 -25.27 -22.78
CA VAL A 53 -15.36 -23.90 -23.36
C VAL A 53 -16.18 -23.91 -24.68
N ASP A 54 -16.79 -22.79 -25.10
CA ASP A 54 -16.48 -22.22 -26.44
C ASP A 54 -16.99 -20.77 -26.64
N GLU A 55 -16.28 -20.07 -27.52
CA GLU A 55 -16.35 -18.68 -27.96
C GLU A 55 -17.38 -18.46 -29.09
N ALA A 56 -17.95 -17.26 -29.21
CA ALA A 56 -18.41 -16.75 -30.52
C ALA A 56 -18.56 -15.20 -30.53
N GLN A 57 -17.62 -14.56 -31.23
CA GLN A 57 -17.62 -13.30 -32.01
C GLN A 57 -18.95 -12.52 -32.12
N GLY A 58 -18.99 -11.19 -32.23
CA GLY A 58 -18.00 -10.16 -32.51
C GLY A 58 -18.76 -8.85 -32.80
N GLU A 59 -18.21 -7.70 -32.42
CA GLU A 59 -18.86 -6.40 -32.54
C GLU A 59 -18.54 -5.69 -33.88
N PRO A 60 -19.51 -5.04 -34.55
CA PRO A 60 -19.22 -4.06 -35.57
C PRO A 60 -19.45 -2.62 -35.10
N ALA A 61 -18.47 -1.75 -35.38
CA ALA A 61 -18.49 -0.33 -35.11
C ALA A 61 -19.26 0.45 -36.18
N GLY A 62 -20.14 1.36 -35.75
CA GLY A 62 -20.86 2.31 -36.61
C GLY A 62 -20.22 3.71 -36.54
N GLU A 63 -19.88 4.25 -37.70
CA GLU A 63 -19.31 5.57 -37.89
C GLU A 63 -20.41 6.66 -37.87
N ARG A 64 -20.08 7.87 -37.39
CA ARG A 64 -20.36 9.19 -38.03
C ARG A 64 -20.51 10.31 -37.00
N LEU A 65 -19.70 11.36 -37.17
CA LEU A 65 -20.11 12.75 -37.42
C LEU A 65 -18.84 13.63 -37.36
N GLU A 66 -18.53 14.31 -38.47
CA GLU A 66 -17.46 15.30 -38.54
C GLU A 66 -17.85 16.50 -37.67
N ALA A 67 -17.17 16.66 -36.54
CA ALA A 67 -17.36 17.77 -35.62
C ALA A 67 -16.59 19.00 -36.13
N GLU A 68 -17.32 19.96 -36.69
CA GLU A 68 -16.77 21.29 -36.98
C GLU A 68 -16.42 21.99 -35.65
N THR A 69 -15.13 21.98 -35.32
CA THR A 69 -14.63 22.55 -34.06
C THR A 69 -14.29 24.02 -34.29
N ARG A 70 -15.12 24.91 -33.75
CA ARG A 70 -14.82 26.35 -33.70
C ARG A 70 -13.63 26.59 -32.77
N LEU A 71 -12.82 27.61 -33.04
CA LEU A 71 -11.77 28.05 -32.13
C LEU A 71 -12.44 28.63 -30.86
N VAL A 72 -12.53 27.83 -29.80
CA VAL A 72 -13.26 28.17 -28.56
C VAL A 72 -12.46 29.11 -27.67
N LYS A 73 -11.14 28.98 -27.67
CA LYS A 73 -10.20 29.69 -26.81
C LYS A 73 -8.95 30.03 -27.61
N THR A 74 -8.30 31.13 -27.28
CA THR A 74 -7.01 31.48 -27.87
C THR A 74 -5.86 30.97 -27.02
N VAL A 75 -4.70 30.76 -27.65
CA VAL A 75 -3.50 30.29 -26.95
C VAL A 75 -3.12 31.20 -25.77
N PRO A 76 -3.13 32.55 -25.89
CA PRO A 76 -2.82 33.41 -24.75
C PRO A 76 -3.82 33.30 -23.60
N GLU A 77 -5.13 33.21 -23.89
CA GLU A 77 -6.17 33.07 -22.85
C GLU A 77 -6.03 31.76 -22.08
N GLU A 78 -5.76 30.65 -22.77
CA GLU A 78 -5.52 29.37 -22.10
C GLU A 78 -4.21 29.38 -21.33
N LEU A 79 -3.16 29.98 -21.87
CA LEU A 79 -1.88 30.10 -21.17
C LEU A 79 -1.99 30.98 -19.94
N GLU A 80 -2.70 32.10 -19.97
CA GLU A 80 -2.88 32.95 -18.81
C GLU A 80 -3.70 32.25 -17.71
N ALA A 81 -4.81 31.62 -18.08
CA ALA A 81 -5.60 30.83 -17.14
C ALA A 81 -4.78 29.68 -16.53
N PHE A 82 -4.01 28.97 -17.36
CA PHE A 82 -3.11 27.91 -16.93
C PHE A 82 -1.99 28.43 -16.02
N LEU A 83 -1.25 29.46 -16.42
CA LEU A 83 -0.11 30.01 -15.68
C LEU A 83 -0.55 30.65 -14.35
N SER A 84 -1.71 31.29 -14.32
CA SER A 84 -2.33 31.81 -13.10
C SER A 84 -2.69 30.68 -12.13
N GLY A 85 -3.27 29.59 -12.64
CA GLY A 85 -3.53 28.39 -11.85
C GLY A 85 -2.24 27.71 -11.37
N LEU A 86 -1.26 27.60 -12.27
CA LEU A 86 0.05 27.01 -12.00
C LEU A 86 0.78 27.80 -10.91
N GLY A 87 0.79 29.14 -10.99
CA GLY A 87 1.43 30.00 -9.99
C GLY A 87 0.84 29.81 -8.59
N ARG A 88 -0.49 29.77 -8.47
CA ARG A 88 -1.15 29.46 -7.18
C ARG A 88 -0.81 28.06 -6.67
N TRP A 89 -0.79 27.08 -7.57
CA TRP A 89 -0.44 25.71 -7.19
C TRP A 89 1.02 25.59 -6.73
N VAL A 90 1.95 26.26 -7.42
CA VAL A 90 3.38 26.30 -7.05
C VAL A 90 3.58 27.02 -5.71
N ASP A 91 2.89 28.15 -5.47
CA ASP A 91 2.96 28.87 -4.19
C ASP A 91 2.49 28.00 -3.01
N VAL A 92 1.35 27.32 -3.17
CA VAL A 92 0.86 26.37 -2.15
C VAL A 92 1.86 25.23 -1.94
N GLY A 93 2.44 24.69 -3.01
CA GLY A 93 3.47 23.66 -2.93
C GLY A 93 4.69 24.14 -2.13
N TYR A 94 5.18 25.34 -2.43
CA TYR A 94 6.30 25.95 -1.72
C TYR A 94 6.01 26.15 -0.22
N GLN A 95 4.83 26.67 0.13
CA GLN A 95 4.44 26.87 1.52
C GLN A 95 4.35 25.55 2.29
N ILE A 96 3.81 24.50 1.67
CA ILE A 96 3.77 23.15 2.25
C ILE A 96 5.19 22.62 2.46
N ASP A 97 6.05 22.71 1.45
CA ASP A 97 7.43 22.23 1.52
C ASP A 97 8.22 22.98 2.60
N GLN A 98 8.06 24.30 2.68
CA GLN A 98 8.66 25.12 3.73
C GLN A 98 8.18 24.70 5.12
N ALA A 99 6.86 24.60 5.33
CA ALA A 99 6.30 24.17 6.61
C ALA A 99 6.79 22.77 7.02
N ASN A 100 6.91 21.86 6.06
CA ASN A 100 7.41 20.50 6.28
C ASN A 100 8.87 20.44 6.74
N THR A 101 9.67 21.49 6.50
CA THR A 101 11.06 21.53 6.99
C THR A 101 11.15 21.73 8.51
N GLU A 102 10.15 22.38 9.11
CA GLU A 102 10.14 22.76 10.53
C GLU A 102 9.10 22.00 11.36
N ALA A 103 7.99 21.59 10.75
CA ALA A 103 6.89 20.95 11.45
C ALA A 103 7.29 19.57 12.02
N ARG A 104 7.18 19.43 13.35
CA ARG A 104 7.52 18.21 14.10
C ARG A 104 6.50 17.93 15.19
N ALA A 105 6.35 16.65 15.54
CA ALA A 105 5.51 16.23 16.66
C ALA A 105 5.98 14.90 17.27
N ASP A 106 5.54 14.63 18.50
CA ASP A 106 5.80 13.39 19.21
C ASP A 106 4.70 12.35 18.92
N LEU A 107 5.10 11.10 18.73
CA LEU A 107 4.20 9.95 18.67
C LEU A 107 3.98 9.42 20.08
N THR A 108 2.75 9.49 20.57
CA THR A 108 2.37 8.98 21.90
C THR A 108 1.29 7.90 21.83
N LEU A 109 1.33 6.95 22.76
CA LEU A 109 0.32 5.92 22.95
C LEU A 109 0.00 5.82 24.45
N GLU A 110 -1.25 6.01 24.83
CA GLU A 110 -1.70 5.96 26.24
C GLU A 110 -0.89 6.87 27.19
N GLY A 111 -0.39 7.99 26.67
CA GLY A 111 0.42 8.95 27.43
C GLY A 111 1.93 8.63 27.46
N GLU A 112 2.36 7.50 26.90
CA GLU A 112 3.77 7.17 26.71
C GLU A 112 4.27 7.70 25.37
N VAL A 113 5.40 8.42 25.36
CA VAL A 113 6.06 8.86 24.12
C VAL A 113 6.85 7.71 23.52
N LEU A 114 6.38 7.19 22.39
CA LEU A 114 7.04 6.10 21.66
C LEU A 114 8.21 6.61 20.80
N ALA A 115 8.07 7.81 20.25
CA ALA A 115 9.10 8.49 19.48
C ALA A 115 8.86 10.01 19.51
N ALA A 116 9.92 10.77 19.75
CA ALA A 116 9.85 12.23 19.86
C ALA A 116 10.40 12.95 18.61
N ASP A 117 9.98 14.19 18.40
CA ASP A 117 10.49 15.14 17.41
C ASP A 117 10.47 14.63 15.95
N LEU A 118 9.40 13.92 15.59
CA LEU A 118 9.26 13.33 14.26
C LEU A 118 8.83 14.37 13.23
N PRO A 119 9.47 14.44 12.05
CA PRO A 119 9.04 15.34 10.96
C PRO A 119 7.60 15.05 10.50
N ALA A 120 6.84 16.10 10.18
CA ALA A 120 5.46 15.98 9.71
C ALA A 120 5.33 15.07 8.48
N THR A 121 6.28 15.15 7.54
CA THR A 121 6.31 14.29 6.34
C THR A 121 6.43 12.80 6.69
N PHE A 122 7.23 12.46 7.70
CA PHE A 122 7.34 11.09 8.19
C PHE A 122 6.05 10.64 8.87
N LEU A 123 5.41 11.49 9.67
CA LEU A 123 4.13 11.18 10.33
C LEU A 123 3.01 10.91 9.31
N LEU A 124 2.91 11.70 8.24
CA LEU A 124 1.96 11.48 7.14
C LEU A 124 2.21 10.14 6.43
N GLN A 125 3.48 9.82 6.18
CA GLN A 125 3.84 8.51 5.62
C GLN A 125 3.50 7.37 6.59
N LEU A 126 3.81 7.54 7.88
CA LEU A 126 3.58 6.56 8.92
C LEU A 126 2.09 6.24 9.03
N GLU A 127 1.21 7.24 8.96
CA GLU A 127 -0.24 7.02 8.95
C GLU A 127 -0.66 6.05 7.83
N LYS A 128 -0.18 6.29 6.60
CA LYS A 128 -0.44 5.39 5.47
C LYS A 128 0.11 3.99 5.74
N ARG A 129 1.34 3.86 6.26
CA ARG A 129 1.95 2.55 6.55
C ARG A 129 1.21 1.80 7.66
N LEU A 130 0.76 2.49 8.71
CA LEU A 130 -0.03 1.88 9.78
C LEU A 130 -1.39 1.39 9.26
N ARG A 131 -2.04 2.12 8.33
CA ARG A 131 -3.25 1.61 7.66
C ARG A 131 -2.98 0.35 6.85
N GLU A 132 -1.87 0.29 6.12
CA GLU A 132 -1.45 -0.90 5.37
C GLU A 132 -1.20 -2.10 6.30
N VAL A 133 -0.48 -1.88 7.40
CA VAL A 133 -0.23 -2.90 8.43
C VAL A 133 -1.55 -3.40 9.04
N ARG A 134 -2.44 -2.48 9.42
CA ARG A 134 -3.77 -2.84 9.95
C ARG A 134 -4.57 -3.67 8.95
N ALA A 135 -4.50 -3.37 7.66
CA ALA A 135 -5.18 -4.15 6.62
C ALA A 135 -4.66 -5.60 6.58
N VAL A 136 -3.34 -5.80 6.66
CA VAL A 136 -2.74 -7.13 6.76
C VAL A 136 -3.24 -7.88 7.98
N PHE A 137 -3.27 -7.24 9.16
CA PHE A 137 -3.78 -7.86 10.39
C PHE A 137 -5.25 -8.26 10.32
N LYS A 138 -6.08 -7.51 9.58
CA LYS A 138 -7.49 -7.87 9.36
C LYS A 138 -7.67 -9.10 8.49
N ASP A 139 -6.72 -9.35 7.59
CA ASP A 139 -6.76 -10.50 6.69
C ASP A 139 -6.17 -11.77 7.33
N VAL A 140 -5.58 -11.67 8.53
CA VAL A 140 -5.01 -12.83 9.23
C VAL A 140 -6.11 -13.87 9.48
N PRO A 141 -5.94 -15.12 9.01
CA PRO A 141 -6.90 -16.18 9.27
C PRO A 141 -6.92 -16.48 10.77
N THR A 142 -8.10 -16.42 11.37
CA THR A 142 -8.32 -16.74 12.78
C THR A 142 -8.83 -18.16 12.93
N PHE A 143 -8.56 -18.76 14.09
CA PHE A 143 -9.11 -20.06 14.45
C PHE A 143 -10.64 -20.04 14.50
N ASP A 144 -11.26 -21.19 14.20
CA ASP A 144 -12.71 -21.37 14.31
C ASP A 144 -13.13 -21.24 15.79
N PRO A 145 -13.94 -20.24 16.15
CA PRO A 145 -14.32 -19.98 17.54
C PRO A 145 -15.21 -21.07 18.16
N VAL A 146 -15.76 -21.99 17.35
CA VAL A 146 -16.65 -23.07 17.81
C VAL A 146 -15.84 -24.26 18.37
N ARG A 147 -14.57 -24.40 18.00
CA ARG A 147 -13.71 -25.52 18.40
C ARG A 147 -12.81 -25.14 19.57
N SER A 148 -12.55 -26.08 20.48
CA SER A 148 -11.47 -25.93 21.47
C SER A 148 -10.13 -26.24 20.80
N TRP A 149 -9.16 -25.35 20.97
CA TRP A 149 -7.83 -25.47 20.39
C TRP A 149 -6.81 -25.70 21.50
N THR A 150 -6.09 -26.82 21.44
CA THR A 150 -5.02 -27.15 22.39
C THR A 150 -3.68 -27.21 21.66
N ALA A 151 -2.58 -26.90 22.36
CA ALA A 151 -1.25 -26.96 21.75
C ALA A 151 -0.92 -28.39 21.30
N ASP A 152 -0.44 -28.56 20.08
CA ASP A 152 -0.07 -29.88 19.56
C ASP A 152 1.39 -30.21 19.96
N PRO A 153 1.64 -31.13 20.91
CA PRO A 153 3.00 -31.46 21.35
C PRO A 153 3.79 -32.24 20.29
N GLY A 154 3.15 -32.76 19.23
CA GLY A 154 3.78 -33.49 18.15
C GLY A 154 4.10 -32.63 16.91
N ALA A 155 3.89 -31.32 16.97
CA ALA A 155 4.12 -30.44 15.82
C ALA A 155 5.60 -30.02 15.69
N ASP A 156 6.11 -30.05 14.46
CA ASP A 156 7.48 -29.62 14.12
C ASP A 156 7.69 -28.09 14.20
N LYS A 157 6.63 -27.32 14.44
CA LYS A 157 6.65 -25.85 14.46
C LYS A 157 6.02 -25.31 15.74
N THR A 158 6.49 -24.15 16.19
CA THR A 158 5.92 -23.45 17.35
C THR A 158 4.54 -22.88 17.04
N HIS A 159 3.70 -22.76 18.07
CA HIS A 159 2.33 -22.20 17.99
C HIS A 159 1.35 -22.95 17.07
N VAL A 160 1.56 -24.26 16.89
CA VAL A 160 0.59 -25.12 16.20
C VAL A 160 -0.44 -25.60 17.22
N LEU A 161 -1.72 -25.35 16.93
CA LEU A 161 -2.84 -25.80 17.75
C LEU A 161 -3.63 -26.88 17.00
N ARG A 162 -4.09 -27.88 17.73
CA ARG A 162 -5.00 -28.92 17.27
C ARG A 162 -6.39 -28.62 17.82
N ALA A 163 -7.41 -28.72 16.96
CA ALA A 163 -8.79 -28.69 17.40
C ALA A 163 -9.18 -30.05 18.01
N GLU A 164 -9.82 -30.04 19.19
CA GLU A 164 -10.49 -31.21 19.78
C GLU A 164 -11.83 -31.50 19.09
#